data_AF-A0A9P8AB71-F1
#
_entry.id   AF-A0A9P8AB71-F1
#
_cell.length_a   1.000
_cell.length_b   1.000
_cell.length_c   1.000
_cell.angle_alpha   90.00
_cell.angle_beta   90.00
_cell.angle_gamma   90.00
#
_symmetry.space_group_name_H-M   'P 1'
#
loop_
_entity.id
_entity.type
_entity.pdbx_description
1 polymer ?
#
loop_
_entity_poly.entity_id
_entity_poly.type
_entity_poly.pdbx_seq_one_letter_code
_entity_poly.pdbx_strand_id
1 'polypeptide(L)'
;MKIIVPRALRRPIGMIYRFIYRHHRRILKLTRPIIEERKKEKQLSKEHPTEVMIGWLMDAAPDSDEQSVESLAMRLLNVNFVSLHTTTKVFIHALYNLAANPKYIPELRQEAEQVLDKDHPDGWSKEALGRCVKLDSFFKEALRWALSAFRV
;
A
#
# COMPACT_ATOMS: atom_id res chain seq x y z
N MET A 1 23.54 16.90 -14.38
CA MET A 1 22.68 18.02 -13.95
C MET A 1 23.29 18.67 -12.71
N LYS A 2 23.89 19.86 -12.82
CA LYS A 2 24.51 20.57 -11.67
C LYS A 2 23.39 21.21 -10.85
N ILE A 3 23.02 20.59 -9.72
CA ILE A 3 22.03 21.15 -8.80
C ILE A 3 22.65 22.38 -8.14
N ILE A 4 22.21 23.57 -8.53
CA ILE A 4 22.64 24.84 -7.93
C ILE A 4 21.94 24.96 -6.58
N VAL A 5 22.54 24.38 -5.53
CA VAL A 5 22.05 24.50 -4.16
C VAL A 5 22.67 25.75 -3.51
N PRO A 6 21.87 26.72 -3.05
CA PRO A 6 22.35 27.88 -2.30
C PRO A 6 23.22 27.46 -1.12
N ARG A 7 24.34 28.17 -0.88
CA ARG A 7 25.35 27.76 0.12
C ARG A 7 24.76 27.51 1.52
N ALA A 8 23.76 28.28 1.92
CA ALA A 8 23.05 28.14 3.21
C ALA A 8 22.27 26.82 3.34
N LEU A 9 21.73 26.29 2.23
CA LEU A 9 20.88 25.09 2.23
C LEU A 9 21.67 23.79 2.03
N ARG A 10 22.98 23.85 1.74
CA ARG A 10 23.80 22.65 1.48
C ARG A 10 23.84 21.68 2.66
N ARG A 11 23.91 22.20 3.89
CA ARG A 11 23.93 21.37 5.12
C ARG A 11 22.61 20.63 5.38
N PRO A 12 21.44 21.31 5.42
CA PRO A 12 20.16 20.61 5.60
C PRO A 12 19.85 19.67 4.43
N ILE A 13 20.11 20.09 3.19
CA ILE A 13 19.91 19.22 2.02
C ILE A 13 20.85 18.01 2.05
N GLY A 14 22.10 18.19 2.49
CA GLY A 14 23.03 17.07 2.68
C GLY A 14 22.53 16.05 3.71
N MET A 15 21.90 16.50 4.80
CA MET A 15 21.29 15.62 5.79
C MET A 15 20.08 14.86 5.22
N ILE A 16 19.18 15.55 4.51
CA ILE A 16 18.03 14.94 3.84
C ILE A 16 18.49 13.94 2.78
N TYR A 17 19.48 14.30 1.97
CA TYR A 17 20.05 13.42 0.96
C TYR A 17 20.66 12.17 1.57
N ARG A 18 21.43 12.31 2.66
CA ARG A 18 22.02 11.17 3.38
C ARG A 18 20.95 10.25 3.95
N PHE A 19 19.85 10.81 4.46
CA PHE A 19 18.70 10.06 4.94
C PHE A 19 18.04 9.27 3.81
N ILE A 20 17.64 9.92 2.71
CA ILE A 20 17.03 9.29 1.54
C ILE A 20 17.93 8.17 1.00
N TYR A 21 19.22 8.44 0.85
CA TYR A 21 20.17 7.48 0.32
C TYR A 21 20.37 6.26 1.24
N ARG A 22 20.29 6.46 2.57
CA ARG A 22 20.31 5.35 3.54
C ARG A 22 19.07 4.46 3.39
N HIS A 23 17.89 5.05 3.23
CA HIS A 23 16.65 4.31 3.02
C HIS A 23 16.66 3.56 1.68
N HIS A 24 17.12 4.22 0.62
CA HIS A 24 17.32 3.62 -0.70
C HIS A 24 18.21 2.37 -0.62
N ARG A 25 19.38 2.47 0.02
CA ARG A 25 20.29 1.32 0.20
C ARG A 25 19.65 0.18 0.98
N ARG A 26 18.86 0.49 2.02
CA ARG A 26 18.17 -0.52 2.82
C ARG A 26 17.11 -1.26 2.02
N ILE A 27 16.32 -0.52 1.23
CA ILE A 27 15.28 -1.09 0.39
C ILE A 27 15.91 -1.98 -0.67
N LEU A 28 16.93 -1.51 -1.37
CA LEU A 28 17.65 -2.32 -2.35
C LEU A 28 18.20 -3.61 -1.73
N LYS A 29 18.77 -3.54 -0.53
CA LYS A 29 19.28 -4.73 0.15
C LYS A 29 18.18 -5.80 0.38
N LEU A 30 16.95 -5.36 0.62
CA LEU A 30 15.80 -6.26 0.89
C LEU A 30 15.12 -6.73 -0.40
N THR A 31 14.95 -5.85 -1.39
CA THR A 31 14.17 -6.14 -2.59
C THR A 31 14.99 -6.73 -3.73
N ARG A 32 16.31 -6.46 -3.79
CA ARG A 32 17.20 -6.99 -4.82
C ARG A 32 17.10 -8.51 -5.00
N PRO A 33 17.23 -9.37 -3.96
CA PRO A 33 17.16 -10.82 -4.16
C PRO A 33 15.83 -11.25 -4.78
N ILE A 34 14.71 -10.64 -4.36
CA ILE A 34 13.37 -10.93 -4.87
C ILE A 34 13.25 -10.52 -6.35
N ILE A 35 13.75 -9.32 -6.70
CA ILE A 35 13.72 -8.82 -8.08
C ILE A 35 14.59 -9.68 -8.99
N GLU A 36 15.80 -10.03 -8.55
CA GLU A 36 16.74 -10.82 -9.34
C GLU A 36 16.26 -12.26 -9.53
N GLU A 37 15.69 -12.88 -8.49
CA GLU A 37 15.02 -14.19 -8.58
C GLU A 37 13.89 -14.14 -9.62
N ARG A 38 13.01 -13.15 -9.53
CA ARG A 38 11.89 -13.00 -10.47
C ARG A 38 12.33 -12.76 -11.91
N LYS A 39 13.41 -12.00 -12.13
CA LYS A 39 13.99 -11.84 -13.47
C LYS A 39 14.48 -13.16 -14.03
N LYS A 40 15.12 -14.01 -13.22
CA LYS A 40 15.59 -15.34 -13.65
C LYS A 40 14.40 -16.24 -13.99
N GLU A 41 13.38 -16.28 -13.13
CA GLU A 41 12.20 -17.09 -13.36
C GLU A 41 11.47 -16.71 -14.66
N LYS A 42 11.35 -15.40 -14.95
CA LYS A 42 10.76 -14.89 -16.19
C LYS A 42 11.58 -15.21 -17.45
N GLN A 43 12.89 -15.38 -17.32
CA GLN A 43 13.74 -15.84 -18.43
C GLN A 43 13.58 -17.35 -18.68
N LEU A 44 13.30 -18.13 -17.63
CA LEU A 44 13.19 -19.59 -17.69
C LEU A 44 11.80 -20.07 -18.13
N SER A 45 10.74 -19.29 -17.87
CA SER A 45 9.37 -19.62 -18.28
C SER A 45 8.66 -18.39 -18.84
N LYS A 46 8.05 -18.54 -20.03
CA LYS A 46 7.15 -17.53 -20.61
C LYS A 46 5.80 -17.45 -19.91
N GLU A 47 5.41 -18.51 -19.20
CA GLU A 47 4.18 -18.59 -18.40
C GLU A 47 4.48 -18.33 -16.92
N HIS A 48 5.25 -17.28 -16.64
CA HIS A 48 5.51 -16.92 -15.25
C HIS A 48 4.26 -16.26 -14.65
N PRO A 49 3.81 -16.62 -13.43
CA PRO A 49 2.65 -15.99 -12.83
C PRO A 49 2.96 -14.51 -12.58
N THR A 50 2.34 -13.65 -13.36
CA THR A 50 2.39 -12.20 -13.15
C THR A 50 1.62 -11.77 -11.90
N GLU A 51 1.00 -12.70 -11.18
CA GLU A 51 0.03 -12.46 -10.09
C GLU A 51 0.62 -11.77 -8.84
N VAL A 52 1.93 -11.53 -8.81
CA VAL A 52 2.58 -10.77 -7.75
C VAL A 52 2.92 -9.36 -8.25
N MET A 53 2.64 -8.34 -7.43
CA MET A 53 2.90 -6.91 -7.71
C MET A 53 4.23 -6.62 -8.43
N ILE A 54 5.30 -7.31 -8.06
CA ILE A 54 6.62 -7.12 -8.67
C ILE A 54 6.68 -7.52 -10.15
N GLY A 55 5.93 -8.56 -10.55
CA GLY A 55 5.76 -8.96 -11.94
C GLY A 55 5.02 -7.89 -12.74
N TRP A 56 3.91 -7.35 -12.20
CA TRP A 56 3.21 -6.23 -12.83
C TRP A 56 4.10 -5.00 -13.00
N LEU A 57 4.93 -4.68 -12.00
CA LEU A 57 5.87 -3.56 -12.10
C LEU A 57 6.97 -3.78 -13.14
N MET A 58 7.40 -5.03 -13.35
CA MET A 58 8.32 -5.39 -14.42
C MET A 58 7.67 -5.28 -15.79
N ASP A 59 6.44 -5.74 -15.95
CA ASP A 59 5.72 -5.72 -17.23
C ASP A 59 5.33 -4.30 -17.64
N ALA A 60 5.01 -3.44 -16.66
CA ALA A 60 4.67 -2.05 -16.89
C ALA A 60 5.90 -1.12 -17.05
N ALA A 61 7.12 -1.62 -16.83
CA ALA A 61 8.33 -0.81 -16.98
C ALA A 61 8.82 -0.84 -18.45
N PRO A 62 9.09 0.32 -19.08
CA PRO A 62 9.66 0.38 -20.42
C PRO A 62 11.02 -0.31 -20.48
N ASP A 63 11.32 -0.98 -21.60
CA ASP A 63 12.61 -1.64 -21.87
C ASP A 63 13.76 -0.61 -21.99
N SER A 64 14.24 -0.17 -20.83
CA SER A 64 15.21 0.93 -20.64
C SER A 64 15.88 0.79 -19.26
N ASP A 65 16.55 1.85 -18.80
CA ASP A 65 17.07 1.94 -17.42
C ASP A 65 15.99 1.74 -16.34
N GLU A 66 14.71 1.89 -16.70
CA GLU A 66 13.58 1.63 -15.80
C GLU A 66 13.41 0.16 -15.43
N GLN A 67 13.98 -0.77 -16.22
CA GLN A 67 14.05 -2.19 -15.90
C GLN A 67 15.19 -2.51 -14.91
N SER A 68 16.04 -1.56 -14.52
CA SER A 68 17.09 -1.81 -13.52
C SER A 68 16.50 -2.30 -12.19
N VAL A 69 17.28 -3.08 -11.43
CA VAL A 69 16.85 -3.56 -10.09
C VAL A 69 16.54 -2.37 -9.20
N GLU A 70 17.34 -1.31 -9.31
CA GLU A 70 17.20 -0.07 -8.56
C GLU A 70 15.88 0.65 -8.88
N SER A 71 15.55 0.82 -10.16
CA SER A 71 14.30 1.43 -10.58
C SER A 71 13.08 0.62 -10.12
N LEU A 72 13.10 -0.71 -10.32
CA LEU A 72 12.01 -1.59 -9.91
C LEU A 72 11.82 -1.61 -8.39
N ALA A 73 12.90 -1.60 -7.62
CA ALA A 73 12.85 -1.50 -6.17
C ALA A 73 12.21 -0.18 -5.70
N MET A 74 12.53 0.93 -6.36
CA MET A 74 11.95 2.24 -6.03
C MET A 74 10.48 2.34 -6.45
N ARG A 75 10.10 1.77 -7.59
CA ARG A 75 8.70 1.64 -8.00
C ARG A 75 7.90 0.84 -6.96
N LEU A 76 8.42 -0.31 -6.53
CA LEU A 76 7.80 -1.14 -5.50
C LEU A 76 7.64 -0.40 -4.17
N LEU A 77 8.66 0.35 -3.75
CA LEU A 77 8.57 1.20 -2.56
C LEU A 77 7.45 2.22 -2.69
N ASN A 78 7.39 2.95 -3.81
CA ASN A 78 6.43 4.03 -4.00
C ASN A 78 4.99 3.51 -3.95
N VAL A 79 4.72 2.38 -4.61
CA VAL A 79 3.39 1.74 -4.56
C VAL A 79 3.03 1.36 -3.12
N ASN A 80 3.92 0.66 -2.41
CA ASN A 80 3.70 0.29 -1.01
C ASN A 80 3.45 1.52 -0.11
N PHE A 81 4.24 2.58 -0.29
CA PHE A 81 4.10 3.81 0.47
C PHE A 81 2.72 4.43 0.29
N VAL A 82 2.27 4.61 -0.96
CA VAL A 82 0.96 5.19 -1.27
C VAL A 82 -0.18 4.31 -0.74
N SER A 83 -0.10 2.99 -0.91
CA SER A 83 -1.14 2.04 -0.49
C SER A 83 -1.32 1.95 1.02
N LEU A 84 -0.22 2.07 1.80
CA LEU A 84 -0.30 2.05 3.26
C LEU A 84 -1.05 3.27 3.80
N HIS A 85 -0.76 4.47 3.27
CA HIS A 85 -1.31 5.70 3.81
C HIS A 85 -2.81 5.82 3.70
N THR A 86 -3.39 5.47 2.55
CA THR A 86 -4.83 5.59 2.31
C THR A 86 -5.60 4.67 3.25
N THR A 87 -5.20 3.39 3.30
CA THR A 87 -5.84 2.36 4.14
C THR A 87 -5.76 2.71 5.63
N THR A 88 -4.57 3.10 6.11
CA THR A 88 -4.39 3.49 7.51
C THR A 88 -5.24 4.71 7.88
N LYS A 89 -5.29 5.75 7.03
CA LYS A 89 -6.11 6.94 7.29
C LYS A 89 -7.58 6.57 7.41
N VAL A 90 -8.11 5.82 6.45
CA VAL A 90 -9.51 5.39 6.45
C VAL A 90 -9.85 4.62 7.71
N PHE A 91 -8.99 3.68 8.09
CA PHE A 91 -9.20 2.87 9.28
C PHE A 91 -9.20 3.71 10.57
N ILE A 92 -8.25 4.65 10.71
CA ILE A 92 -8.21 5.57 11.85
C ILE A 92 -9.47 6.45 11.89
N HIS A 93 -9.91 7.00 10.75
CA HIS A 93 -11.14 7.80 10.69
C HIS A 93 -12.39 6.98 11.03
N ALA A 94 -12.47 5.72 10.59
CA ALA A 94 -13.55 4.82 10.95
C ALA A 94 -13.58 4.56 12.46
N LEU A 95 -12.43 4.33 13.09
CA LEU A 95 -12.32 4.16 14.54
C LEU A 95 -12.74 5.42 15.31
N TYR A 96 -12.32 6.60 14.86
CA TYR A 96 -12.75 7.86 15.48
C TYR A 96 -14.26 8.08 15.33
N ASN A 97 -14.84 7.78 14.17
CA ASN A 97 -16.28 7.87 13.97
C ASN A 97 -17.06 6.88 14.86
N LEU A 98 -16.54 5.67 15.06
CA LEU A 98 -17.08 4.66 15.99
C LEU A 98 -17.02 5.15 17.43
N ALA A 99 -15.88 5.69 17.86
CA ALA A 99 -15.70 6.23 19.21
C ALA A 99 -16.63 7.43 19.47
N ALA A 100 -16.83 8.30 18.48
CA ALA A 100 -17.74 9.44 18.57
C ALA A 100 -19.22 9.04 18.49
N ASN A 101 -19.55 7.90 17.86
CA ASN A 101 -20.92 7.41 17.70
C ASN A 101 -21.07 5.94 18.13
N PRO A 102 -20.98 5.64 19.43
CA PRO A 102 -21.04 4.26 19.93
C PRO A 102 -22.34 3.52 19.58
N LYS A 103 -23.42 4.25 19.26
CA LYS A 103 -24.72 3.71 18.83
C LYS A 103 -24.65 2.74 17.65
N TYR A 104 -23.63 2.87 16.79
CA TYR A 104 -23.46 1.97 15.63
C TYR A 104 -22.76 0.65 15.99
N ILE A 105 -22.05 0.57 17.13
CA ILE A 105 -21.25 -0.60 17.52
C ILE A 105 -22.09 -1.88 17.60
N PRO A 106 -23.25 -1.91 18.29
CA PRO A 106 -24.01 -3.15 18.45
C PRO A 106 -24.47 -3.71 17.10
N GLU A 107 -24.95 -2.84 16.22
CA GLU A 107 -25.47 -3.22 14.92
C GLU A 107 -24.38 -3.75 13.97
N LEU A 108 -23.22 -3.09 13.94
CA LEU A 108 -22.07 -3.52 13.14
C LEU A 108 -21.47 -4.84 13.66
N ARG A 109 -21.42 -5.01 14.98
CA ARG A 109 -20.95 -6.25 15.61
C ARG A 109 -21.90 -7.41 15.32
N GLN A 110 -23.20 -7.18 15.43
CA GLN A 110 -24.22 -8.20 15.13
C GLN A 110 -24.11 -8.65 13.67
N GLU A 111 -23.98 -7.73 12.72
CA GLU A 111 -23.78 -8.09 11.30
C GLU A 111 -22.51 -8.92 11.12
N ALA A 112 -21.38 -8.48 11.69
CA ALA A 112 -20.12 -9.19 11.58
C ALA A 112 -20.19 -10.60 12.20
N GLU A 113 -20.82 -10.76 13.36
CA GLU A 113 -20.99 -12.06 14.02
C GLU A 113 -21.92 -12.98 13.21
N GLN A 114 -22.98 -12.46 12.59
CA GLN A 114 -23.89 -13.25 11.76
C GLN A 114 -23.25 -13.72 10.44
N VAL A 115 -22.40 -12.88 9.84
CA VAL A 115 -21.86 -13.10 8.49
C VAL A 115 -20.49 -13.78 8.52
N LEU A 116 -19.66 -13.46 9.52
CA LEU A 116 -18.25 -13.88 9.64
C LEU A 116 -18.03 -14.85 10.81
N ASP A 117 -19.10 -15.49 11.29
CA ASP A 117 -18.95 -16.53 12.32
C ASP A 117 -17.94 -17.59 11.86
N LYS A 118 -17.10 -18.03 12.79
CA LYS A 118 -16.10 -19.07 12.50
C LYS A 118 -16.75 -20.40 12.16
N ASP A 119 -17.94 -20.63 12.67
CA ASP A 119 -18.74 -21.83 12.44
C ASP A 119 -19.63 -21.71 11.19
N HIS A 120 -19.64 -20.53 10.52
CA HIS A 120 -20.34 -20.34 9.26
C HIS A 120 -19.65 -21.15 8.14
N PRO A 121 -20.39 -21.82 7.24
CA PRO A 121 -19.80 -22.64 6.17
C PRO A 121 -18.75 -21.90 5.31
N ASP A 122 -18.97 -20.61 5.11
CA ASP A 122 -18.08 -19.74 4.33
C ASP A 122 -16.91 -19.16 5.15
N GLY A 123 -16.95 -19.24 6.48
CA GLY A 123 -15.98 -18.66 7.41
C GLY A 123 -15.53 -17.22 7.08
N TRP A 124 -14.26 -16.91 7.36
CA TRP A 124 -13.60 -15.67 6.95
C TRP A 124 -13.15 -15.74 5.48
N SER A 125 -14.12 -15.67 4.58
CA SER A 125 -13.91 -15.59 3.12
C SER A 125 -14.16 -14.19 2.57
N LYS A 126 -13.68 -13.94 1.36
CA LYS A 126 -13.93 -12.67 0.64
C LYS A 126 -15.42 -12.50 0.35
N GLU A 127 -16.08 -13.60 0.01
CA GLU A 127 -17.51 -13.68 -0.28
C GLU A 127 -18.32 -13.34 0.96
N ALA A 128 -17.95 -13.88 2.12
CA ALA A 128 -18.58 -13.54 3.39
C ALA A 128 -18.39 -12.07 3.75
N LEU A 129 -17.17 -11.52 3.62
CA LEU A 129 -16.92 -10.11 3.88
C LEU A 129 -17.77 -9.19 2.96
N GLY A 130 -17.99 -9.61 1.72
CA GLY A 130 -18.85 -8.89 0.76
C GLY A 130 -20.33 -8.79 1.18
N ARG A 131 -20.78 -9.60 2.15
CA ARG A 131 -22.15 -9.54 2.69
C ARG A 131 -22.30 -8.63 3.91
N CYS A 132 -21.21 -8.06 4.43
CA CYS A 132 -21.24 -7.09 5.54
C CYS A 132 -21.63 -5.69 5.03
N VAL A 133 -22.89 -5.52 4.63
CA VAL A 133 -23.39 -4.30 3.96
C VAL A 133 -23.33 -3.07 4.85
N LYS A 134 -23.64 -3.21 6.16
CA LYS A 134 -23.60 -2.09 7.11
C LYS A 134 -22.17 -1.69 7.41
N LEU A 135 -21.27 -2.66 7.59
CA LEU A 135 -19.84 -2.40 7.78
C LEU A 135 -19.23 -1.69 6.55
N ASP A 136 -19.53 -2.15 5.34
CA ASP A 136 -19.10 -1.51 4.10
C ASP A 136 -19.65 -0.07 3.99
N SER A 137 -20.94 0.13 4.29
CA SER A 137 -21.57 1.46 4.30
C SER A 137 -20.90 2.39 5.32
N PHE A 138 -20.54 1.87 6.50
CA PHE A 138 -19.85 2.65 7.52
C PHE A 138 -18.45 3.08 7.06
N PHE A 139 -17.67 2.19 6.44
CA PHE A 139 -16.37 2.54 5.88
C PHE A 139 -16.47 3.54 4.74
N LYS A 140 -17.50 3.45 3.88
CA LYS A 140 -17.78 4.43 2.83
C LYS A 140 -18.08 5.82 3.39
N GLU A 141 -18.85 5.91 4.46
CA GLU A 141 -19.07 7.18 5.15
C GLU A 141 -17.78 7.69 5.81
N ALA A 142 -17.01 6.84 6.48
CA ALA A 142 -15.71 7.22 7.04
C ALA A 142 -14.75 7.76 5.96
N LEU A 143 -14.75 7.14 4.78
CA LEU A 143 -14.04 7.60 3.58
C LEU A 143 -14.52 8.97 3.11
N ARG A 144 -15.84 9.19 3.04
CA ARG A 144 -16.43 10.47 2.65
C ARG A 144 -15.95 11.60 3.56
N TRP A 145 -15.93 11.37 4.88
CA TRP A 145 -15.40 12.34 5.84
C TRP A 145 -13.88 12.51 5.72
N ALA A 146 -13.12 11.41 5.65
CA ALA A 146 -11.66 11.43 5.57
C ALA A 146 -11.13 12.14 4.32
N LEU A 147 -11.78 11.94 3.17
CA LEU A 147 -11.40 12.54 1.89
C LEU A 147 -11.95 13.96 1.71
N SER A 148 -13.07 14.30 2.36
CA SER A 148 -13.58 15.69 2.34
C SER A 148 -12.61 16.68 2.97
N ALA A 149 -11.74 16.24 3.88
CA ALA A 149 -10.66 17.04 4.45
C ALA A 149 -9.51 17.35 3.45
N PHE A 150 -9.52 16.77 2.25
CA PHE A 150 -8.54 17.03 1.18
C PHE A 150 -9.08 17.92 0.05
N ARG A 151 -10.30 18.47 0.20
CA ARG A 151 -10.77 19.57 -0.65
C ARG A 151 -10.31 20.90 -0.03
N VAL A 152 -9.11 21.34 -0.38
CA VAL A 152 -8.66 22.74 -0.30
C VAL A 152 -8.38 23.22 -1.71
#